data_AF-A0A357ZDS3-F1
#
_entry.id   AF-A0A357ZDS3-F1
#
_cell.length_a   1.000
_cell.length_b   1.000
_cell.length_c   1.000
_cell.angle_alpha   90.00
_cell.angle_beta   90.00
_cell.angle_gamma   90.00
#
_symmetry.space_group_name_H-M   'P 1'
#
loop_
_entity.id
_entity.type
_entity.pdbx_description
1 polymer ?
#
loop_
_entity_poly.entity_id
_entity_poly.type
_entity_poly.pdbx_seq_one_letter_code
_entity_poly.pdbx_strand_id
1 'polypeptide(L)'
;MSYYCVYGTDGNVVERGGYNGRLPRLTLIDGDVVNIHRGVGTGIAWDRYYSLSRDVFSKTFTYVCAFSEECVAYIHIPDEGNPFGTRSLVIRNAFDRSEYYKEVQLDFSRSHTPVLDAGFINDKMQLKITYQTGDDFREVTEVIDLN
;
A
#
# COMPACT_ATOMS: atom_id res chain seq x y z
N MET A 1 25.64 8.48 -2.82
CA MET A 1 24.63 8.17 -1.80
C MET A 1 23.75 9.39 -1.65
N SER A 2 22.44 9.24 -1.79
CA SER A 2 21.49 10.35 -1.71
C SER A 2 20.70 10.24 -0.41
N TYR A 3 20.35 11.39 0.17
CA TYR A 3 19.69 11.47 1.48
C TYR A 3 18.32 12.13 1.35
N TYR A 4 17.41 11.76 2.24
CA TYR A 4 16.15 12.46 2.43
C TYR A 4 15.90 12.69 3.92
N CYS A 5 15.13 13.74 4.22
CA CYS A 5 14.60 14.01 5.54
C CYS A 5 13.08 14.15 5.42
N VAL A 6 12.36 13.61 6.40
CA VAL A 6 10.94 13.89 6.63
C VAL A 6 10.87 14.81 7.84
N TYR A 7 10.09 15.88 7.71
CA TYR A 7 9.91 16.89 8.75
C TYR A 7 8.51 16.79 9.33
N GLY A 8 8.42 16.88 10.65
CA GLY A 8 7.16 17.02 11.36
C GLY A 8 6.58 18.42 11.20
N THR A 9 5.37 18.63 11.73
CA THR A 9 4.67 19.92 11.69
C THR A 9 5.37 21.03 12.49
N ASP A 10 6.20 20.66 13.45
CA ASP A 10 7.05 21.56 14.23
C ASP A 10 8.35 21.95 13.52
N GLY A 11 8.59 21.42 12.32
CA GLY A 11 9.81 21.64 11.54
C GLY A 11 11.01 20.81 12.00
N ASN A 12 10.86 19.94 13.00
CA ASN A 12 11.91 19.01 13.41
C ASN A 12 11.97 17.81 12.45
N VAL A 13 13.15 17.22 12.36
CA VAL A 13 13.34 16.02 11.52
C VAL A 13 12.84 14.80 12.28
N VAL A 14 11.83 14.14 11.71
CA VAL A 14 11.23 12.90 12.26
C VAL A 14 11.81 11.64 11.63
N GLU A 15 12.35 11.74 10.42
CA GLU A 15 13.10 10.64 9.80
C GLU A 15 14.24 11.18 8.93
N ARG A 16 15.39 10.49 8.98
CA ARG A 16 16.48 10.63 8.02
C ARG A 16 16.77 9.28 7.41
N GLY A 17 16.88 9.23 6.09
CA GLY A 17 17.33 8.03 5.40
C GLY A 17 18.36 8.34 4.33
N GLY A 18 19.17 7.33 4.04
CA GLY A 18 20.18 7.36 2.98
C GLY A 18 20.00 6.14 2.09
N TYR A 19 20.06 6.34 0.78
CA TYR A 19 19.92 5.25 -0.19
C TYR A 19 21.03 5.27 -1.23
N ASN A 20 21.47 4.05 -1.57
CA ASN A 20 22.23 3.77 -2.77
C ASN A 20 21.22 3.37 -3.86
N GLY A 21 20.93 4.29 -4.78
CA GLY A 21 19.94 4.10 -5.84
C GLY A 21 19.02 5.29 -6.01
N ARG A 22 17.84 5.05 -6.59
CA ARG A 22 16.82 6.09 -6.81
C ARG A 22 16.27 6.57 -5.48
N LEU A 23 16.18 7.89 -5.31
CA LEU A 23 15.54 8.51 -4.15
C LEU A 23 14.06 8.09 -4.07
N PRO A 24 13.50 7.94 -2.86
CA PRO A 24 12.07 7.76 -2.70
C PRO A 24 11.33 8.98 -3.25
N ARG A 25 10.11 8.75 -3.76
CA ARG A 25 9.17 9.81 -4.07
C ARG A 25 8.37 10.10 -2.81
N LEU A 26 8.35 11.35 -2.36
CA LEU A 26 7.49 11.79 -1.27
C LEU A 26 6.27 12.50 -1.86
N THR A 27 5.08 12.10 -1.42
CA THR A 27 3.80 12.68 -1.87
C THR A 27 2.96 13.01 -0.65
N LEU A 28 2.45 14.24 -0.56
CA LEU A 28 1.45 14.59 0.46
C LEU A 28 0.06 14.19 -0.05
N ILE A 29 -0.63 13.36 0.72
CA ILE A 29 -1.97 12.84 0.47
C ILE A 29 -2.92 13.55 1.42
N ASP A 30 -3.99 14.11 0.87
CA ASP A 30 -5.09 14.75 1.60
C ASP A 30 -4.65 15.81 2.64
N GLY A 31 -3.47 16.40 2.46
CA GLY A 31 -2.92 17.44 3.33
C GLY A 31 -2.35 16.95 4.67
N ASP A 32 -2.50 15.67 5.03
CA ASP A 32 -2.05 15.13 6.32
C ASP A 32 -1.01 14.01 6.21
N VAL A 33 -1.11 13.17 5.17
CA VAL A 33 -0.30 11.94 5.12
C VAL A 33 0.82 12.07 4.10
N VAL A 34 2.06 11.92 4.54
CA VAL A 34 3.22 11.81 3.65
C VAL A 34 3.41 10.35 3.27
N ASN A 35 3.18 10.02 2.00
CA ASN A 35 3.57 8.73 1.41
C ASN A 35 5.03 8.79 0.94
N ILE A 36 5.84 7.88 1.47
CA ILE A 36 7.24 7.67 1.12
C ILE A 36 7.29 6.42 0.24
N HIS A 37 7.30 6.64 -1.07
CA HIS A 37 7.24 5.59 -2.08
C HIS A 37 8.62 5.26 -2.64
N ARG A 38 8.99 3.99 -2.63
CA ARG A 38 10.27 3.51 -3.15
C ARG A 38 10.07 2.32 -4.09
N GLY A 39 10.29 2.54 -5.39
CA GLY A 39 10.41 1.45 -6.36
C GLY A 39 11.67 0.63 -6.10
N VAL A 40 11.53 -0.70 -6.06
CA VAL A 40 12.64 -1.64 -5.84
C VAL A 40 12.99 -2.48 -7.07
N GLY A 41 12.32 -2.23 -8.20
CA GLY A 41 12.49 -2.97 -9.45
C GLY A 41 11.27 -3.84 -9.78
N THR A 42 11.17 -4.30 -11.03
CA THR A 42 10.13 -5.25 -11.50
C THR A 42 8.68 -4.87 -11.16
N GLY A 43 8.38 -3.56 -11.13
CA GLY A 43 7.04 -3.04 -10.78
C GLY A 43 6.70 -3.10 -9.28
N ILE A 44 7.62 -3.57 -8.44
CA ILE A 44 7.43 -3.67 -6.99
C ILE A 44 7.88 -2.36 -6.35
N ALA A 45 7.08 -1.91 -5.38
CA ALA A 45 7.40 -0.76 -4.56
C ALA A 45 7.17 -1.05 -3.07
N TRP A 46 7.88 -0.28 -2.26
CA TRP A 46 7.67 -0.16 -0.83
C TRP A 46 7.04 1.19 -0.54
N ASP A 47 5.97 1.17 0.25
CA ASP A 47 5.25 2.35 0.66
C ASP A 47 5.23 2.42 2.18
N ARG A 48 5.59 3.57 2.72
CA ARG A 48 5.44 3.88 4.14
C ARG A 48 4.75 5.22 4.26
N TYR A 49 3.87 5.34 5.25
CA TYR A 49 3.03 6.51 5.46
C TYR A 49 3.42 7.16 6.78
N TYR A 50 3.39 8.49 6.80
CA TYR A 50 3.58 9.30 8.00
C TYR A 50 2.40 10.26 8.13
N SER A 51 1.64 10.17 9.22
CA SER A 51 0.57 11.13 9.51
C SER A 51 1.14 12.31 10.26
N LEU A 52 0.96 13.52 9.71
CA LEU A 52 1.43 14.78 10.28
C LEU A 52 0.66 15.14 11.56
N SER A 53 -0.66 14.94 11.55
CA SER A 53 -1.53 15.24 12.70
C SER A 53 -1.30 14.32 13.89
N ARG A 54 -0.99 13.04 13.64
CA ARG A 54 -0.79 12.02 14.67
C ARG A 54 0.67 11.82 15.07
N ASP A 55 1.60 12.43 14.32
CA ASP A 55 3.05 12.24 14.43
C ASP A 55 3.46 10.75 14.53
N VAL A 56 2.92 9.94 13.61
CA VAL A 56 3.11 8.48 13.62
C VAL A 56 3.43 7.94 12.25
N PHE A 57 4.39 7.02 12.20
CA PHE A 57 4.71 6.25 11.00
C PHE A 57 3.93 4.93 10.98
N SER A 58 3.44 4.57 9.80
CA SER A 58 2.98 3.22 9.53
C SER A 58 4.17 2.24 9.47
N LYS A 59 3.83 0.94 9.44
CA LYS A 59 4.77 -0.07 8.92
C LYS A 59 5.06 0.19 7.43
N THR A 60 6.08 -0.48 6.90
CA THR A 60 6.27 -0.55 5.44
C THR A 60 5.31 -1.57 4.84
N PHE A 61 4.68 -1.18 3.74
CA PHE A 61 3.81 -2.02 2.92
C PHE A 61 4.49 -2.31 1.58
N THR A 62 4.14 -3.45 1.01
CA THR A 62 4.51 -3.85 -0.35
C THR A 62 3.23 -4.20 -1.11
N TYR A 63 3.25 -4.09 -2.43
CA TYR A 63 2.08 -4.38 -3.29
C TYR A 63 0.82 -3.60 -2.87
N VAL A 64 0.99 -2.32 -2.52
CA VAL A 64 -0.15 -1.45 -2.22
C VAL A 64 -1.02 -1.28 -3.46
N CYS A 65 -2.30 -1.54 -3.30
CA CYS A 65 -3.32 -1.37 -4.33
C CYS A 65 -3.96 0.02 -4.22
N ALA A 66 -4.33 0.43 -3.00
CA ALA A 66 -4.98 1.69 -2.74
C ALA A 66 -4.68 2.21 -1.32
N PHE A 67 -4.74 3.53 -1.16
CA PHE A 67 -4.64 4.22 0.13
C PHE A 67 -5.65 5.37 0.16
N SER A 68 -6.36 5.55 1.27
CA SER A 68 -7.24 6.70 1.48
C SER A 68 -7.33 7.02 2.98
N GLU A 69 -6.99 8.26 3.34
CA GLU A 69 -6.85 8.75 4.71
C GLU A 69 -5.94 7.88 5.58
N GLU A 70 -6.48 6.82 6.19
CA GLU A 70 -5.74 5.89 7.05
C GLU A 70 -5.87 4.44 6.60
N CYS A 71 -6.71 4.15 5.62
CA CYS A 71 -6.99 2.81 5.17
C CYS A 71 -6.07 2.43 4.01
N VAL A 72 -5.43 1.26 4.12
CA VAL A 72 -4.54 0.72 3.08
C VAL A 72 -5.04 -0.64 2.64
N ALA A 73 -5.12 -0.83 1.32
CA ALA A 73 -5.36 -2.12 0.69
C ALA A 73 -4.08 -2.58 0.01
N TYR A 74 -3.62 -3.80 0.29
CA TYR A 74 -2.40 -4.37 -0.29
C TYR A 74 -2.50 -5.89 -0.45
N ILE A 75 -1.73 -6.44 -1.40
CA ILE A 75 -1.61 -7.88 -1.56
C ILE A 75 -0.70 -8.44 -0.48
N HIS A 76 -1.22 -9.36 0.32
CA HIS A 76 -0.42 -10.15 1.24
C HIS A 76 0.11 -11.41 0.56
N ILE A 77 1.42 -11.62 0.68
CA ILE A 77 2.12 -12.82 0.26
C ILE A 77 2.55 -13.56 1.54
N PRO A 78 1.96 -14.72 1.88
CA PRO A 78 2.24 -15.41 3.14
C PRO A 78 3.63 -16.09 3.16
N ASP A 79 4.10 -16.55 2.00
CA ASP A 79 5.38 -17.23 1.85
C ASP A 79 6.25 -16.50 0.82
N GLU A 80 7.31 -15.86 1.29
CA GLU A 80 8.26 -15.15 0.43
C GLU A 80 9.01 -16.10 -0.53
N GLY A 81 9.11 -17.40 -0.20
CA GLY A 81 9.67 -18.43 -1.08
C GLY A 81 8.75 -18.84 -2.22
N ASN A 82 7.45 -18.53 -2.12
CA ASN A 82 6.45 -18.78 -3.16
C ASN A 82 5.55 -17.54 -3.38
N PRO A 83 6.06 -16.49 -4.06
CA PRO A 83 5.34 -15.22 -4.22
C PRO A 83 4.07 -15.32 -5.08
N PHE A 84 3.84 -16.46 -5.74
CA PHE A 84 2.65 -16.73 -6.55
C PHE A 84 1.72 -17.78 -5.92
N GLY A 85 1.98 -18.17 -4.67
CA GLY A 85 1.10 -19.05 -3.90
C GLY A 85 -0.21 -18.36 -3.49
N THR A 86 -0.82 -18.84 -2.41
CA THR A 86 -2.08 -18.30 -1.88
C THR A 86 -1.90 -16.85 -1.42
N ARG A 87 -2.23 -15.90 -2.29
CA ARG A 87 -2.18 -14.46 -1.99
C ARG A 87 -3.56 -13.98 -1.61
N SER A 88 -3.63 -13.06 -0.67
CA SER A 88 -4.88 -12.44 -0.24
C SER A 88 -4.79 -10.93 -0.41
N LEU A 89 -5.94 -10.28 -0.51
CA LEU A 89 -6.05 -8.84 -0.39
C LEU A 89 -6.32 -8.51 1.08
N VAL A 90 -5.46 -7.68 1.68
CA VAL A 90 -5.63 -7.20 3.05
C VAL A 90 -6.00 -5.73 3.00
N ILE A 91 -7.11 -5.37 3.67
CA ILE A 91 -7.55 -4.01 3.92
C ILE A 91 -7.47 -3.75 5.43
N ARG A 92 -6.82 -2.66 5.84
CA ARG A 92 -6.59 -2.37 7.27
C ARG A 92 -6.29 -0.89 7.51
N ASN A 93 -6.37 -0.45 8.77
CA ASN A 93 -5.75 0.81 9.16
C ASN A 93 -4.21 0.69 9.07
N ALA A 94 -3.58 1.70 8.45
CA ALA A 94 -2.16 1.77 8.17
C ALA A 94 -1.33 2.12 9.41
N PHE A 95 -1.89 2.90 10.33
CA PHE A 95 -1.23 3.44 11.51
C PHE A 95 -1.55 2.66 12.79
N ASP A 96 -2.75 2.09 12.90
CA ASP A 96 -3.16 1.25 14.03
C ASP A 96 -3.65 -0.13 13.55
N ARG A 97 -3.15 -1.21 14.14
CA ARG A 97 -3.59 -2.57 13.77
C ARG A 97 -4.87 -3.01 14.47
N SER A 98 -5.24 -2.36 15.56
CA SER A 98 -6.36 -2.75 16.42
C SER A 98 -7.70 -2.22 15.93
N GLU A 99 -7.70 -1.17 15.09
CA GLU A 99 -8.92 -0.50 14.64
C GLU A 99 -9.69 -1.27 13.55
N TYR A 100 -8.99 -1.79 12.54
CA TYR A 100 -9.63 -2.44 11.40
C TYR A 100 -8.72 -3.42 10.66
N TYR A 101 -9.27 -4.58 10.32
CA TYR A 101 -8.63 -5.61 9.51
C TYR A 101 -9.67 -6.43 8.75
N LYS A 102 -9.52 -6.52 7.43
CA LYS A 102 -10.28 -7.43 6.56
C LYS A 102 -9.32 -8.09 5.58
N GLU A 103 -9.49 -9.39 5.40
CA GLU A 103 -8.71 -10.18 4.46
C GLU A 103 -9.65 -10.93 3.53
N VAL A 104 -9.40 -10.81 2.23
CA VAL A 104 -10.23 -11.42 1.18
C VAL A 104 -9.35 -12.26 0.29
N GLN A 105 -9.73 -13.52 0.11
CA GLN A 105 -9.06 -14.41 -0.82
C GLN A 105 -9.54 -14.11 -2.23
N LEU A 106 -8.63 -13.63 -3.08
CA LEU A 106 -8.89 -13.37 -4.50
C LEU A 106 -8.03 -14.31 -5.36
N ASP A 107 -8.55 -14.71 -6.51
CA ASP A 107 -7.86 -15.57 -7.47
C ASP A 107 -6.92 -14.75 -8.38
N PHE A 108 -5.83 -14.23 -7.81
CA PHE A 108 -4.86 -13.43 -8.56
C PHE A 108 -4.04 -14.26 -9.56
N SER A 109 -3.88 -13.75 -10.78
CA SER A 109 -3.00 -14.32 -11.82
C SER A 109 -1.55 -14.39 -11.35
N ARG A 110 -0.74 -15.30 -11.91
CA ARG A 110 0.67 -15.52 -11.55
C ARG A 110 1.62 -14.40 -12.03
N SER A 111 1.24 -13.15 -11.84
CA SER A 111 2.02 -11.92 -12.04
C SER A 111 2.46 -11.34 -10.69
N HIS A 112 3.58 -10.60 -10.68
CA HIS A 112 4.00 -9.83 -9.51
C HIS A 112 3.05 -8.66 -9.20
N THR A 113 2.40 -8.10 -10.21
CA THR A 113 1.47 -6.96 -10.07
C THR A 113 0.15 -7.30 -10.77
N PRO A 114 -0.68 -8.18 -10.18
CA PRO A 114 -1.92 -8.64 -10.80
C PRO A 114 -3.05 -7.59 -10.73
N VAL A 115 -2.92 -6.57 -9.88
CA VAL A 115 -3.91 -5.50 -9.72
C VAL A 115 -3.62 -4.40 -10.74
N LEU A 116 -4.65 -4.06 -11.52
CA LEU A 116 -4.58 -3.05 -12.58
C LEU A 116 -5.08 -1.69 -12.10
N ASP A 117 -6.10 -1.68 -11.25
CA ASP A 117 -6.68 -0.47 -10.66
C ASP A 117 -7.35 -0.82 -9.32
N ALA A 118 -7.29 0.08 -8.35
CA ALA A 118 -7.98 -0.07 -7.08
C ALA A 118 -8.23 1.30 -6.43
N GLY A 119 -9.40 1.44 -5.80
CA GLY A 119 -9.76 2.67 -5.11
C GLY A 119 -10.87 2.46 -4.09
N PHE A 120 -10.77 3.16 -2.96
CA PHE A 120 -11.85 3.26 -1.99
C PHE A 120 -12.96 4.14 -2.57
N ILE A 121 -14.21 3.67 -2.45
CA ILE A 121 -15.41 4.37 -2.92
C ILE A 121 -16.45 4.40 -1.79
N ASN A 122 -17.52 5.19 -1.98
CA ASN A 122 -18.64 5.30 -1.04
C ASN A 122 -18.15 5.56 0.40
N ASP A 123 -17.42 6.66 0.59
CA ASP A 123 -16.86 7.08 1.89
C ASP A 123 -16.01 6.01 2.59
N LYS A 124 -15.27 5.22 1.79
CA LYS A 124 -14.40 4.11 2.23
C LYS A 124 -15.16 2.93 2.82
N MET A 125 -16.48 2.83 2.60
CA MET A 125 -17.25 1.64 2.94
C MET A 125 -17.03 0.51 1.95
N GLN A 126 -16.47 0.79 0.77
CA GLN A 126 -16.23 -0.21 -0.25
C GLN A 126 -14.88 0.00 -0.94
N LEU A 127 -14.26 -1.09 -1.38
CA LEU A 127 -13.10 -1.07 -2.26
C LEU A 127 -13.51 -1.61 -3.63
N LYS A 128 -13.35 -0.79 -4.67
CA LYS A 128 -13.42 -1.25 -6.05
C LYS A 128 -12.03 -1.68 -6.49
N ILE A 129 -11.89 -2.88 -7.02
CA ILE A 129 -10.61 -3.45 -7.46
C ILE A 129 -10.77 -4.11 -8.82
N THR A 130 -9.83 -3.85 -9.72
CA THR A 130 -9.69 -4.53 -11.01
C THR A 130 -8.36 -5.27 -11.04
N TYR A 131 -8.40 -6.57 -11.30
CA TYR A 131 -7.22 -7.43 -11.28
C TYR A 131 -7.31 -8.55 -12.31
N GLN A 132 -6.16 -9.14 -12.62
CA GLN A 132 -6.05 -10.29 -13.53
C GLN A 132 -6.16 -11.59 -12.74
N THR A 133 -6.89 -12.56 -13.28
CA THR A 133 -7.12 -13.90 -12.70
C THR A 133 -6.50 -15.00 -13.55
N GLY A 134 -6.17 -16.14 -12.94
CA GLY A 134 -5.73 -17.35 -13.64
C GLY A 134 -4.44 -17.20 -14.45
N ASP A 135 -4.13 -18.22 -15.26
CA ASP A 135 -2.97 -18.23 -16.16
C ASP A 135 -3.27 -17.51 -17.51
N ASP A 136 -4.55 -17.23 -17.79
CA ASP A 136 -5.01 -16.50 -18.98
C ASP A 136 -5.05 -14.98 -18.78
N PHE A 137 -4.72 -14.49 -17.58
CA PHE A 137 -4.69 -13.07 -17.22
C PHE A 137 -6.02 -12.34 -17.45
N ARG A 138 -7.14 -13.06 -17.34
CA ARG A 138 -8.47 -12.48 -17.53
C ARG A 138 -8.72 -11.37 -16.51
N GLU A 139 -9.19 -10.22 -16.97
CA GLU A 139 -9.52 -9.08 -16.12
C GLU A 139 -10.87 -9.29 -15.41
N VAL A 140 -10.90 -9.03 -14.11
CA VAL A 140 -12.08 -9.08 -13.26
C VAL A 140 -12.13 -7.80 -12.44
N THR A 141 -13.32 -7.21 -12.32
CA THR A 141 -13.60 -6.08 -11.44
C THR A 141 -14.58 -6.52 -10.35
N GLU A 142 -14.22 -6.28 -9.10
CA GLU A 142 -15.05 -6.57 -7.94
C GLU A 142 -15.24 -5.33 -7.06
N VAL A 143 -16.33 -5.32 -6.30
CA VAL A 143 -16.60 -4.34 -5.25
C VAL A 143 -16.67 -5.09 -3.94
N ILE A 144 -15.73 -4.83 -3.06
CA ILE A 144 -15.62 -5.47 -1.75
C ILE A 144 -16.26 -4.54 -0.73
N ASP A 145 -17.31 -5.01 -0.07
CA ASP A 145 -17.91 -4.30 1.06
C ASP A 145 -16.98 -4.37 2.27
N LEU A 146 -16.80 -3.27 2.98
CA LEU A 146 -15.90 -3.14 4.13
C LEU A 146 -16.64 -3.07 5.48
N ASN A 147 -17.98 -3.04 5.46
CA ASN A 147 -18.82 -3.18 6.64
C ASN A 147 -18.85 -4.63 7.18
#